data_AF-A0A966KA11-F1
#
_entry.id   AF-A0A966KA11-F1
#
_cell.length_a   1.000
_cell.length_b   1.000
_cell.length_c   1.000
_cell.angle_alpha   90.00
_cell.angle_beta   90.00
_cell.angle_gamma   90.00
#
_symmetry.space_group_name_H-M   'P 1'
#
loop_
_entity.id
_entity.type
_entity.pdbx_description
1 polymer ?
#
loop_
_entity_poly.entity_id
_entity_poly.type
_entity_poly.pdbx_seq_one_letter_code
_entity_poly.pdbx_strand_id
1 'polypeptide(L)'
;MLNWDEEVAPALAKAGFVPPPSPMAVPPVQVAPVADQVAVAPPVQAAPKLTTDATERRVNVADKRVINGTTDVNQLVPFKYKWAWEKYLAGCANHWMPQEINMNRDIALWKDPNGLTEDERRIIKRNLGFFVTADSLAANNIVLGTYRQITAPECRQYLLRQAFEEAIHTHAYQYIVESLGLDQAEIFNAYHEVPSIRDKDEFLIPFIDVLTDPAFKTGTLENDQKLLRSLIVFACVMEGLFFYVGFTQILAMGRQNKMMGAAEQYQYILRDESMHCNFGIDLINQIKLENPQLWTSAFKEEIRSIFEKAVELEYRYAEDTMPRGVLGLNAPMFKSYLRFICNRRCMQIGLDAMYPNEENPFPWMS
;
A
#
# COMPACT_ATOMS: atom_id res chain seq x y z
N MET A 1 -29.21 -3.50 -4.23
CA MET A 1 -28.82 -2.17 -4.71
C MET A 1 -28.60 -1.29 -3.49
N LEU A 2 -27.35 -0.99 -3.15
CA LEU A 2 -27.00 -0.01 -2.12
C LEU A 2 -26.02 0.96 -2.77
N ASN A 3 -26.42 2.22 -2.77
CA ASN A 3 -25.78 3.37 -3.40
C ASN A 3 -24.79 3.96 -2.37
N TRP A 4 -23.52 4.10 -2.73
CA TRP A 4 -22.44 4.52 -1.81
C TRP A 4 -21.95 5.95 -2.09
N ASP A 5 -22.90 6.87 -2.27
CA ASP A 5 -22.63 8.30 -2.52
C ASP A 5 -23.18 9.21 -1.38
N GLU A 6 -22.96 8.88 -0.11
CA GLU A 6 -23.23 9.84 0.99
C GLU A 6 -22.02 10.04 1.92
N GLU A 7 -21.43 11.22 1.77
CA GLU A 7 -20.70 12.09 2.71
C GLU A 7 -19.89 11.46 3.87
N VAL A 8 -18.57 11.56 3.75
CA VAL A 8 -17.61 11.28 4.83
C VAL A 8 -17.37 12.55 5.66
N ALA A 9 -17.99 12.65 6.85
CA ALA A 9 -17.43 13.16 8.12
C ALA A 9 -18.52 13.42 9.19
N PRO A 10 -18.20 13.42 10.51
CA PRO A 10 -17.26 12.57 11.23
C PRO A 10 -17.91 11.89 12.46
N ALA A 11 -17.63 10.60 12.65
CA ALA A 11 -18.08 9.80 13.80
C ALA A 11 -17.36 10.13 15.14
N LEU A 12 -16.61 11.22 15.24
CA LEU A 12 -15.73 11.51 16.39
C LEU A 12 -16.42 12.18 17.59
N ALA A 13 -17.67 12.63 17.48
CA ALA A 13 -18.38 13.26 18.62
C ALA A 13 -18.96 12.27 19.64
N LYS A 14 -19.06 10.96 19.31
CA LYS A 14 -19.68 9.95 20.19
C LYS A 14 -18.72 9.24 21.15
N ALA A 15 -17.42 9.50 21.07
CA ALA A 15 -16.40 8.79 21.85
C ALA A 15 -15.83 9.57 23.05
N GLY A 16 -16.32 10.78 23.34
CA GLY A 16 -15.96 11.50 24.59
C GLY A 16 -14.49 11.91 24.73
N PHE A 17 -13.72 11.97 23.63
CA PHE A 17 -12.33 12.40 23.66
C PHE A 17 -12.22 13.93 23.79
N VAL A 18 -11.54 14.39 24.84
CA VAL A 18 -11.10 15.78 25.01
C VAL A 18 -9.62 15.85 24.60
N PRO A 19 -9.22 16.79 23.73
CA PRO A 19 -7.82 16.94 23.33
C PRO A 19 -6.96 17.43 24.51
N PRO A 20 -5.67 17.02 24.60
CA PRO A 20 -4.79 17.46 25.66
C PRO A 20 -4.41 18.95 25.49
N PRO A 21 -4.07 19.65 26.60
CA PRO A 21 -3.67 21.06 26.54
C PRO A 21 -2.31 21.22 25.85
N SER A 22 -2.16 22.32 25.11
CA SER A 22 -0.93 22.68 24.38
C SER A 22 0.30 22.78 25.30
N PRO A 23 1.49 22.37 24.83
CA PRO A 23 2.70 22.48 25.63
C PRO A 23 3.12 23.94 25.84
N MET A 24 3.63 24.24 27.04
CA MET A 24 4.14 25.56 27.42
C MET A 24 5.41 25.93 26.63
N ALA A 25 5.52 27.21 26.29
CA ALA A 25 6.66 27.78 25.57
C ALA A 25 7.95 27.73 26.42
N VAL A 26 9.03 27.23 25.82
CA VAL A 26 10.39 27.23 26.39
C VAL A 26 11.13 28.48 25.90
N PRO A 27 11.88 29.22 26.75
CA PRO A 27 12.60 30.41 26.31
C PRO A 27 13.85 30.06 25.48
N PRO A 28 14.33 30.97 24.61
CA PRO A 28 15.41 30.68 23.67
C PRO A 28 16.78 30.66 24.38
N VAL A 29 17.60 29.66 24.03
CA VAL A 29 19.00 29.54 24.43
C VAL A 29 19.86 30.36 23.47
N GLN A 30 20.67 31.27 24.00
CA GLN A 30 21.68 32.00 23.22
C GLN A 30 22.88 31.11 22.93
N VAL A 31 23.23 30.93 21.64
CA VAL A 31 24.44 30.25 21.20
C VAL A 31 25.44 31.30 20.71
N ALA A 32 26.66 31.28 21.26
CA ALA A 32 27.76 32.16 20.88
C ALA A 32 28.40 31.71 19.55
N PRO A 33 28.98 32.61 18.74
CA PRO A 33 29.49 32.28 17.41
C PRO A 33 30.87 31.61 17.50
N VAL A 34 31.05 30.52 16.76
CA VAL A 34 32.35 29.89 16.51
C VAL A 34 32.80 30.26 15.10
N ALA A 35 34.05 30.69 14.98
CA ALA A 35 34.65 31.26 13.78
C ALA A 35 34.77 30.29 12.60
N ASP A 36 34.62 30.85 11.40
CA ASP A 36 34.71 30.22 10.08
C ASP A 36 36.05 29.53 9.80
N GLN A 37 35.97 28.27 9.37
CA GLN A 37 36.94 27.67 8.43
C GLN A 37 36.17 26.86 7.40
N VAL A 38 35.79 27.51 6.29
CA VAL A 38 35.16 26.87 5.14
C VAL A 38 36.25 26.35 4.20
N ALA A 39 36.34 25.03 4.07
CA ALA A 39 37.12 24.38 3.01
C ALA A 39 36.39 24.56 1.67
N VAL A 40 37.08 25.10 0.67
CA VAL A 40 36.56 25.35 -0.67
C VAL A 40 36.45 24.03 -1.45
N ALA A 41 35.24 23.62 -1.81
CA ALA A 41 35.00 22.50 -2.72
C ALA A 41 35.26 22.91 -4.19
N PRO A 42 35.67 21.99 -5.09
CA PRO A 42 35.92 22.30 -6.50
C PRO A 42 34.61 22.59 -7.26
N PRO A 43 34.65 23.31 -8.39
CA PRO A 43 33.46 23.73 -9.11
C PRO A 43 32.75 22.54 -9.76
N VAL A 44 31.46 22.38 -9.44
CA VAL A 44 30.55 21.41 -10.06
C VAL A 44 30.32 21.82 -11.52
N GLN A 45 30.54 20.89 -12.46
CA GLN A 45 30.19 21.07 -13.86
C GLN A 45 28.68 21.35 -13.99
N ALA A 46 28.35 22.40 -14.75
CA ALA A 46 26.97 22.83 -14.95
C ALA A 46 26.11 21.71 -15.55
N ALA A 47 25.00 21.39 -14.88
CA ALA A 47 23.95 20.54 -15.42
C ALA A 47 23.46 21.10 -16.77
N PRO A 48 23.09 20.22 -17.73
CA PRO A 48 22.61 20.66 -19.03
C PRO A 48 21.36 21.54 -18.87
N LYS A 49 21.41 22.74 -19.46
CA LYS A 49 20.28 23.69 -19.48
C LYS A 49 19.09 23.05 -20.20
N LEU A 50 18.00 22.83 -19.47
CA LEU A 50 16.67 22.64 -20.04
C LEU A 50 16.35 23.83 -20.95
N THR A 51 15.93 23.51 -22.19
CA THR A 51 15.60 24.47 -23.24
C THR A 51 14.45 25.38 -22.82
N THR A 52 14.63 26.68 -23.05
CA THR A 52 13.94 27.80 -22.39
C THR A 52 12.70 28.32 -23.15
N ASP A 53 11.77 27.48 -23.60
CA ASP A 53 10.56 27.97 -24.32
C ASP A 53 9.20 27.58 -23.70
N ALA A 54 9.17 26.80 -22.60
CA ALA A 54 7.91 26.40 -21.95
C ALA A 54 7.70 26.97 -20.54
N THR A 55 8.66 27.75 -20.00
CA THR A 55 8.82 27.95 -18.55
C THR A 55 8.23 29.23 -17.93
N GLU A 56 7.49 30.08 -18.67
CA GLU A 56 7.03 31.37 -18.12
C GLU A 56 5.50 31.52 -17.94
N ARG A 57 4.70 30.53 -18.34
CA ARG A 57 3.23 30.65 -18.27
C ARG A 57 2.67 29.89 -17.06
N ARG A 58 1.73 30.51 -16.34
CA ARG A 58 0.94 29.84 -15.28
C ARG A 58 0.31 28.56 -15.83
N VAL A 59 0.31 27.50 -15.02
CA VAL A 59 -0.27 26.20 -15.40
C VAL A 59 -1.78 26.35 -15.63
N ASN A 60 -2.26 25.87 -16.79
CA ASN A 60 -3.68 25.71 -17.06
C ASN A 60 -4.13 24.32 -16.61
N VAL A 61 -5.23 24.27 -15.84
CA VAL A 61 -5.79 23.02 -15.31
C VAL A 61 -6.08 22.00 -16.40
N ALA A 62 -6.54 22.45 -17.58
CA ALA A 62 -6.92 21.57 -18.69
C ALA A 62 -5.74 20.81 -19.32
N ASP A 63 -4.51 21.30 -19.14
CA ASP A 63 -3.31 20.74 -19.75
C ASP A 63 -2.66 19.65 -18.88
N LYS A 64 -2.99 19.59 -17.59
CA LYS A 64 -2.47 18.56 -16.67
C LYS A 64 -2.89 17.17 -17.13
N ARG A 65 -1.98 16.20 -17.07
CA ARG A 65 -2.22 14.77 -17.37
C ARG A 65 -1.59 13.91 -16.28
N VAL A 66 -2.21 12.76 -15.99
CA VAL A 66 -1.69 11.81 -15.00
C VAL A 66 -0.36 11.22 -15.44
N ILE A 67 -0.23 10.87 -16.72
CA ILE A 67 1.00 10.42 -17.35
C ILE A 67 1.28 11.27 -18.58
N ASN A 68 2.54 11.34 -19.00
CA ASN A 68 2.96 12.04 -20.24
C ASN A 68 2.57 13.54 -20.29
N GLY A 69 2.30 14.16 -19.14
CA GLY A 69 2.00 15.59 -19.03
C GLY A 69 3.25 16.46 -19.19
N THR A 70 3.07 17.63 -19.81
CA THR A 70 4.15 18.60 -20.08
C THR A 70 4.04 19.88 -19.25
N THR A 71 3.01 19.99 -18.41
CA THR A 71 2.83 21.12 -17.48
C THR A 71 3.92 21.12 -16.39
N ASP A 72 4.21 22.29 -15.81
CA ASP A 72 5.15 22.40 -14.70
C ASP A 72 4.65 21.61 -13.47
N VAL A 73 5.24 20.43 -13.27
CA VAL A 73 4.89 19.49 -12.19
C VAL A 73 5.32 19.99 -10.81
N ASN A 74 6.05 21.10 -10.71
CA ASN A 74 6.40 21.71 -9.42
C ASN A 74 5.28 22.62 -8.89
N GLN A 75 4.35 23.04 -9.75
CA GLN A 75 3.20 23.86 -9.35
C GLN A 75 2.01 22.97 -8.98
N LEU A 76 1.75 22.86 -7.67
CA LEU A 76 0.64 22.07 -7.13
C LEU A 76 -0.73 22.54 -7.66
N VAL A 77 -0.91 23.86 -7.77
CA VAL A 77 -2.16 24.50 -8.18
C VAL A 77 -2.10 24.98 -9.65
N PRO A 78 -3.24 25.03 -10.35
CA PRO A 78 -4.59 24.61 -9.91
C PRO A 78 -4.78 23.09 -9.86
N PHE A 79 -5.62 22.61 -8.95
CA PHE A 79 -5.97 21.18 -8.85
C PHE A 79 -6.87 20.74 -10.01
N LYS A 80 -6.46 19.69 -10.73
CA LYS A 80 -7.30 18.98 -11.71
C LYS A 80 -7.91 17.72 -11.05
N TYR A 81 -7.08 16.94 -10.37
CA TYR A 81 -7.46 15.66 -9.78
C TYR A 81 -7.80 15.83 -8.30
N LYS A 82 -8.96 16.44 -8.01
CA LYS A 82 -9.38 16.72 -6.62
C LYS A 82 -9.46 15.47 -5.75
N TRP A 83 -9.86 14.34 -6.34
CA TRP A 83 -9.88 13.04 -5.66
C TRP A 83 -8.52 12.67 -5.06
N ALA A 84 -7.40 12.98 -5.73
CA ALA A 84 -6.06 12.70 -5.21
C ALA A 84 -5.73 13.59 -4.01
N TRP A 85 -6.12 14.87 -4.06
CA TRP A 85 -5.93 15.80 -2.97
C TRP A 85 -6.78 15.44 -1.73
N GLU A 86 -8.03 15.04 -1.93
CA GLU A 86 -8.91 14.59 -0.85
C GLU A 86 -8.35 13.34 -0.17
N LYS A 87 -7.84 12.37 -0.93
CA LYS A 87 -7.18 11.19 -0.35
C LYS A 87 -5.90 11.56 0.40
N TYR A 88 -5.13 12.54 -0.06
CA TYR A 88 -3.96 13.04 0.66
C TYR A 88 -4.36 13.63 2.03
N LEU A 89 -5.38 14.48 2.07
CA LEU A 89 -5.88 15.03 3.33
C LEU A 89 -6.40 13.95 4.27
N ALA A 90 -7.14 12.96 3.75
CA ALA A 90 -7.63 11.83 4.53
C ALA A 90 -6.48 10.97 5.09
N GLY A 91 -5.46 10.65 4.29
CA GLY A 91 -4.26 9.95 4.75
C GLY A 91 -3.54 10.72 5.86
N CYS A 92 -3.37 12.04 5.72
CA CYS A 92 -2.80 12.88 6.78
C CYS A 92 -3.62 12.84 8.08
N ALA A 93 -4.95 12.84 7.99
CA ALA A 93 -5.84 12.75 9.16
C ALA A 93 -5.77 11.38 9.85
N ASN A 94 -5.26 10.36 9.16
CA ASN A 94 -5.09 8.99 9.64
C ASN A 94 -3.71 8.74 10.28
N HIS A 95 -2.94 9.76 10.65
CA HIS A 95 -1.63 9.51 11.29
C HIS A 95 -1.74 8.64 12.55
N TRP A 96 -0.81 7.69 12.69
CA TRP A 96 -0.64 6.80 13.83
C TRP A 96 0.83 6.37 13.93
N MET A 97 1.24 5.89 15.11
CA MET A 97 2.57 5.29 15.31
C MET A 97 2.46 3.92 16.00
N PRO A 98 3.22 2.89 15.58
CA PRO A 98 3.10 1.56 16.15
C PRO A 98 3.36 1.49 17.66
N GLN A 99 4.29 2.30 18.16
CA GLN A 99 4.63 2.36 19.58
C GLN A 99 3.51 2.85 20.49
N GLU A 100 2.48 3.50 19.94
CA GLU A 100 1.31 3.93 20.70
C GLU A 100 0.44 2.74 21.12
N ILE A 101 0.66 1.57 20.53
CA ILE A 101 -0.13 0.36 20.73
C ILE A 101 0.58 -0.59 21.70
N ASN A 102 -0.15 -1.01 22.74
CA ASN A 102 0.41 -1.79 23.84
C ASN A 102 0.53 -3.28 23.49
N MET A 103 1.75 -3.81 23.52
CA MET A 103 2.03 -5.22 23.20
C MET A 103 2.07 -6.17 24.41
N ASN A 104 1.86 -5.71 25.65
CA ASN A 104 2.06 -6.55 26.86
C ASN A 104 1.18 -7.80 26.88
N ARG A 105 -0.08 -7.70 26.45
CA ARG A 105 -0.99 -8.85 26.39
C ARG A 105 -0.56 -9.86 25.33
N ASP A 106 -0.10 -9.38 24.18
CA ASP A 106 0.40 -10.19 23.08
C ASP A 106 1.68 -10.91 23.49
N ILE A 107 2.60 -10.22 24.18
CA ILE A 107 3.82 -10.80 24.73
C ILE A 107 3.50 -11.91 25.73
N ALA A 108 2.56 -11.68 26.66
CA ALA A 108 2.16 -12.68 27.64
C ALA A 108 1.53 -13.90 26.96
N LEU A 109 0.63 -13.68 26.00
CA LEU A 109 -0.02 -14.73 25.22
C LEU A 109 0.99 -15.55 24.40
N TRP A 110 1.96 -14.88 23.77
CA TRP A 110 2.99 -15.51 22.96
C TRP A 110 3.93 -16.37 23.82
N LYS A 111 4.27 -15.94 25.02
CA LYS A 111 5.15 -16.67 25.95
C LYS A 111 4.47 -17.84 26.65
N ASP A 112 3.14 -17.80 26.80
CA ASP A 112 2.38 -18.92 27.36
C ASP A 112 2.39 -20.12 26.39
N PRO A 113 2.92 -21.30 26.79
CA PRO A 113 2.88 -22.50 25.96
C PRO A 113 1.47 -22.94 25.55
N ASN A 114 0.44 -22.54 26.32
CA ASN A 114 -0.97 -22.85 26.05
C ASN A 114 -1.74 -21.66 25.44
N GLY A 115 -1.10 -20.51 25.26
CA GLY A 115 -1.76 -19.30 24.77
C GLY A 115 -2.19 -19.39 23.30
N LEU A 116 -1.33 -20.01 22.48
CA LEU A 116 -1.56 -20.21 21.05
C LEU A 116 -1.16 -21.64 20.67
N THR A 117 -1.95 -22.24 19.78
CA THR A 117 -1.58 -23.51 19.14
C THR A 117 -0.45 -23.30 18.14
N GLU A 118 0.25 -24.37 17.75
CA GLU A 118 1.29 -24.31 16.72
C GLU A 118 0.77 -23.82 15.36
N ASP A 119 -0.49 -24.13 15.01
CA ASP A 119 -1.11 -23.60 13.79
C ASP A 119 -1.35 -22.10 13.87
N GLU A 120 -1.79 -21.57 15.02
CA GLU A 120 -1.94 -20.13 15.23
C GLU A 120 -0.58 -19.40 15.19
N ARG A 121 0.45 -19.99 15.79
CA ARG A 121 1.82 -19.45 15.73
C ARG A 121 2.36 -19.45 14.31
N ARG A 122 2.10 -20.51 13.53
CA ARG A 122 2.46 -20.59 12.10
C ARG A 122 1.79 -19.48 11.31
N ILE A 123 0.50 -19.25 11.52
CA ILE A 123 -0.24 -18.16 10.85
C ILE A 123 0.46 -16.83 11.10
N ILE A 124 0.74 -16.50 12.37
CA ILE A 124 1.40 -15.24 12.75
C ILE A 124 2.78 -15.11 12.09
N LYS A 125 3.63 -16.14 12.18
CA LYS A 125 5.00 -16.08 11.63
C LYS A 125 5.01 -15.96 10.10
N ARG A 126 4.15 -16.70 9.39
CA ARG A 126 4.06 -16.66 7.92
C ARG A 126 3.51 -15.31 7.44
N ASN A 127 2.51 -14.80 8.14
CA ASN A 127 1.92 -13.51 7.87
C ASN A 127 2.95 -12.37 8.04
N LEU A 128 3.60 -12.30 9.21
CA LEU A 128 4.67 -11.33 9.44
C LEU A 128 5.79 -11.47 8.40
N GLY A 129 6.22 -12.70 8.09
CA GLY A 129 7.28 -12.94 7.12
C GLY A 129 6.96 -12.50 5.70
N PHE A 130 5.68 -12.47 5.31
CA PHE A 130 5.25 -11.90 4.03
C PHE A 130 5.21 -10.37 4.08
N PHE A 131 4.57 -9.80 5.10
CA PHE A 131 4.31 -8.36 5.16
C PHE A 131 5.56 -7.50 5.40
N VAL A 132 6.54 -7.99 6.19
CA VAL A 132 7.77 -7.23 6.47
C VAL A 132 8.53 -6.84 5.19
N THR A 133 8.52 -7.69 4.17
CA THR A 133 9.19 -7.42 2.89
C THR A 133 8.26 -6.83 1.86
N ALA A 134 6.98 -7.21 1.87
CA ALA A 134 6.02 -6.70 0.91
C ALA A 134 5.87 -5.17 0.99
N ASP A 135 5.72 -4.56 2.16
CA ASP A 135 5.55 -3.10 2.24
C ASP A 135 6.83 -2.34 1.85
N SER A 136 8.00 -2.95 2.08
CA SER A 136 9.25 -2.42 1.55
C SER A 136 9.29 -2.46 0.02
N LEU A 137 8.76 -3.52 -0.60
CA LEU A 137 8.61 -3.60 -2.06
C LEU A 137 7.61 -2.55 -2.58
N ALA A 138 6.50 -2.31 -1.86
CA ALA A 138 5.52 -1.28 -2.19
C ALA A 138 6.15 0.12 -2.14
N ALA A 139 6.83 0.46 -1.04
CA ALA A 139 7.53 1.74 -0.88
C ALA A 139 8.57 1.98 -1.99
N ASN A 140 9.40 0.97 -2.28
CA ASN A 140 10.41 1.05 -3.33
C ASN A 140 9.79 1.26 -4.71
N ASN A 141 8.72 0.55 -5.02
CA ASN A 141 8.00 0.75 -6.28
C ASN A 141 7.41 2.15 -6.41
N ILE A 142 6.85 2.71 -5.33
CA ILE A 142 6.29 4.06 -5.32
C ILE A 142 7.41 5.07 -5.61
N VAL A 143 8.47 5.05 -4.82
CA VAL A 143 9.52 6.09 -4.81
C VAL A 143 10.42 6.00 -6.04
N LEU A 144 10.85 4.78 -6.41
CA LEU A 144 11.81 4.57 -7.50
C LEU A 144 11.14 4.47 -8.87
N GLY A 145 9.86 4.09 -8.90
CA GLY A 145 9.13 3.80 -10.13
C GLY A 145 7.96 4.73 -10.39
N THR A 146 6.86 4.50 -9.68
CA THR A 146 5.55 5.13 -9.94
C THR A 146 5.62 6.65 -9.89
N TYR A 147 6.22 7.23 -8.85
CA TYR A 147 6.30 8.69 -8.66
C TYR A 147 6.91 9.42 -9.87
N ARG A 148 7.93 8.82 -10.48
CA ARG A 148 8.63 9.37 -11.65
C ARG A 148 7.73 9.44 -12.88
N GLN A 149 6.90 8.44 -13.10
CA GLN A 149 6.05 8.34 -14.30
C GLN A 149 4.73 9.12 -14.17
N ILE A 150 4.27 9.37 -12.93
CA ILE A 150 3.09 10.21 -12.69
C ILE A 150 3.48 11.69 -12.83
N THR A 151 2.85 12.40 -13.77
CA THR A 151 3.11 13.81 -14.12
C THR A 151 2.08 14.78 -13.55
N ALA A 152 1.28 14.35 -12.58
CA ALA A 152 0.31 15.19 -11.87
C ALA A 152 0.76 15.47 -10.42
N PRO A 153 0.97 16.74 -10.01
CA PRO A 153 1.53 17.08 -8.71
C PRO A 153 0.65 16.68 -7.52
N GLU A 154 -0.67 16.78 -7.62
CA GLU A 154 -1.60 16.36 -6.57
C GLU A 154 -1.60 14.84 -6.37
N CYS A 155 -1.41 14.06 -7.44
CA CYS A 155 -1.21 12.61 -7.34
C CYS A 155 0.15 12.29 -6.70
N ARG A 156 1.20 13.01 -7.10
CA ARG A 156 2.53 12.92 -6.45
C ARG A 156 2.47 13.22 -4.96
N GLN A 157 1.70 14.22 -4.56
CA GLN A 157 1.52 14.54 -3.14
C GLN A 157 0.93 13.37 -2.35
N TYR A 158 -0.07 12.68 -2.91
CA TYR A 158 -0.59 11.45 -2.30
C TYR A 158 0.44 10.33 -2.26
N LEU A 159 1.19 10.10 -3.35
CA LEU A 159 2.23 9.07 -3.40
C LEU A 159 3.31 9.27 -2.33
N LEU A 160 3.65 10.52 -1.97
CA LEU A 160 4.55 10.80 -0.85
C LEU A 160 3.94 10.39 0.50
N ARG A 161 2.63 10.61 0.66
CA ARG A 161 1.91 10.19 1.86
C ARG A 161 1.84 8.65 1.94
N GLN A 162 1.46 7.99 0.85
CA GLN A 162 1.41 6.54 0.75
C GLN A 162 2.78 5.93 1.07
N ALA A 163 3.86 6.39 0.42
CA ALA A 163 5.21 5.88 0.68
C ALA A 163 5.66 6.06 2.15
N PHE A 164 5.20 7.12 2.82
CA PHE A 164 5.45 7.29 4.25
C PHE A 164 4.62 6.31 5.10
N GLU A 165 3.36 6.04 4.71
CA GLU A 165 2.52 5.02 5.36
C GLU A 165 3.16 3.62 5.24
N GLU A 166 3.69 3.23 4.07
CA GLU A 166 4.45 1.96 3.92
C GLU A 166 5.63 1.83 4.89
N ALA A 167 6.31 2.96 5.17
CA ALA A 167 7.40 2.99 6.14
C ALA A 167 6.89 2.81 7.58
N ILE A 168 5.71 3.36 7.90
CA ILE A 168 5.03 3.14 9.18
C ILE A 168 4.58 1.68 9.31
N HIS A 169 4.09 1.06 8.23
CA HIS A 169 3.67 -0.34 8.25
C HIS A 169 4.86 -1.28 8.45
N THR A 170 5.95 -1.07 7.72
CA THR A 170 7.24 -1.80 7.92
C THR A 170 7.71 -1.69 9.37
N HIS A 171 7.62 -0.48 9.94
CA HIS A 171 7.94 -0.23 11.34
C HIS A 171 6.99 -0.95 12.31
N ALA A 172 5.69 -1.04 11.99
CA ALA A 172 4.73 -1.78 12.80
C ALA A 172 5.07 -3.27 12.89
N TYR A 173 5.41 -3.90 11.76
CA TYR A 173 5.82 -5.29 11.76
C TYR A 173 7.14 -5.50 12.51
N GLN A 174 8.12 -4.62 12.32
CA GLN A 174 9.35 -4.65 13.10
C GLN A 174 9.06 -4.58 14.62
N TYR A 175 8.19 -3.67 15.04
CA TYR A 175 7.81 -3.50 16.44
C TYR A 175 7.09 -4.74 17.00
N ILE A 176 6.23 -5.39 16.22
CA ILE A 176 5.61 -6.68 16.60
C ILE A 176 6.67 -7.77 16.76
N VAL A 177 7.54 -7.94 15.77
CA VAL A 177 8.61 -8.96 15.76
C VAL A 177 9.54 -8.79 16.97
N GLU A 178 9.97 -7.55 17.24
CA GLU A 178 10.81 -7.23 18.40
C GLU A 178 10.08 -7.48 19.72
N SER A 179 8.83 -7.00 19.85
CA SER A 179 8.04 -7.16 21.07
C SER A 179 7.85 -8.64 21.45
N LEU A 180 7.53 -9.48 20.47
CA LEU A 180 7.31 -10.92 20.67
C LEU A 180 8.61 -11.71 20.88
N GLY A 181 9.77 -11.09 20.68
CA GLY A 181 11.08 -11.75 20.78
C GLY A 181 11.28 -12.81 19.70
N LEU A 182 10.77 -12.56 18.49
CA LEU A 182 10.98 -13.42 17.33
C LEU A 182 12.40 -13.23 16.78
N ASP A 183 12.92 -14.24 16.08
CA ASP A 183 14.14 -14.09 15.32
C ASP A 183 13.88 -13.18 14.11
N GLN A 184 14.45 -11.97 14.15
CA GLN A 184 14.28 -10.98 13.09
C GLN A 184 14.86 -11.48 11.77
N ALA A 185 15.97 -12.23 11.79
CA ALA A 185 16.58 -12.75 10.56
C ALA A 185 15.66 -13.80 9.92
N GLU A 186 15.05 -14.69 10.71
CA GLU A 186 14.08 -15.67 10.21
C GLU A 186 12.88 -14.97 9.56
N ILE A 187 12.28 -14.00 10.26
CA ILE A 187 11.05 -13.34 9.77
C ILE A 187 11.33 -12.49 8.54
N PHE A 188 12.37 -11.66 8.54
CA PHE A 188 12.70 -10.78 7.41
C PHE A 188 13.28 -11.52 6.20
N ASN A 189 13.81 -12.74 6.38
CA ASN A 189 14.28 -13.58 5.28
C ASN A 189 13.23 -14.59 4.79
N ALA A 190 12.01 -14.56 5.33
CA ALA A 190 10.97 -15.54 5.01
C ALA A 190 10.62 -15.57 3.51
N TYR A 191 10.72 -14.45 2.79
CA TYR A 191 10.53 -14.40 1.34
C TYR A 191 11.59 -15.15 0.53
N HIS A 192 12.73 -15.51 1.13
CA HIS A 192 13.72 -16.40 0.51
C HIS A 192 13.55 -17.87 0.96
N GLU A 193 13.05 -18.09 2.17
CA GLU A 193 13.02 -19.42 2.81
C GLU A 193 11.67 -20.14 2.70
N VAL A 194 10.57 -19.40 2.57
CA VAL A 194 9.21 -19.94 2.50
C VAL A 194 8.73 -19.91 1.04
N PRO A 195 8.56 -21.06 0.37
CA PRO A 195 8.23 -21.11 -1.05
C PRO A 195 6.93 -20.36 -1.41
N SER A 196 5.90 -20.45 -0.56
CA SER A 196 4.61 -19.80 -0.83
C SER A 196 4.68 -18.26 -0.75
N ILE A 197 5.60 -17.72 0.04
CA ILE A 197 5.87 -16.28 0.14
C ILE A 197 6.75 -15.86 -1.04
N ARG A 198 7.83 -16.61 -1.27
CA ARG A 198 8.76 -16.38 -2.38
C ARG A 198 8.08 -16.35 -3.74
N ASP A 199 7.19 -17.31 -4.01
CA ASP A 199 6.47 -17.39 -5.28
C ASP A 199 5.61 -16.14 -5.55
N LYS A 200 5.04 -15.53 -4.49
CA LYS A 200 4.28 -14.27 -4.60
C LYS A 200 5.20 -13.10 -4.92
N ASP A 201 6.34 -13.01 -4.26
CA ASP A 201 7.31 -11.94 -4.49
C ASP A 201 7.94 -12.06 -5.89
N GLU A 202 8.35 -13.26 -6.31
CA GLU A 202 8.86 -13.53 -7.66
C GLU A 202 7.83 -13.23 -8.75
N PHE A 203 6.53 -13.37 -8.46
CA PHE A 203 5.47 -12.93 -9.36
C PHE A 203 5.38 -11.41 -9.48
N LEU A 204 5.63 -10.66 -8.40
CA LEU A 204 5.57 -9.20 -8.39
C LEU A 204 6.82 -8.55 -9.02
N ILE A 205 8.00 -9.12 -8.80
CA ILE A 205 9.32 -8.58 -9.22
C ILE A 205 9.33 -8.04 -10.67
N PRO A 206 8.86 -8.78 -11.70
CA PRO A 206 8.91 -8.29 -13.09
C PRO A 206 8.15 -6.98 -13.31
N PHE A 207 7.10 -6.70 -12.55
CA PHE A 207 6.33 -5.46 -12.64
C PHE A 207 7.04 -4.30 -11.91
N ILE A 208 7.76 -4.63 -10.84
CA ILE A 208 8.60 -3.69 -10.09
C ILE A 208 9.76 -3.25 -10.98
N ASP A 209 10.49 -4.21 -11.54
CA ASP A 209 11.70 -4.00 -12.34
C ASP A 209 11.46 -3.05 -13.52
N VAL A 210 10.30 -3.18 -14.17
CA VAL A 210 9.86 -2.28 -15.25
C VAL A 210 9.82 -0.82 -14.78
N LEU A 211 9.25 -0.56 -13.61
CA LEU A 211 9.08 0.81 -13.12
C LEU A 211 10.36 1.36 -12.51
N THR A 212 11.15 0.51 -11.85
CA THR A 212 12.41 0.92 -11.20
C THR A 212 13.57 1.03 -12.19
N ASP A 213 13.46 0.50 -13.41
CA ASP A 213 14.46 0.70 -14.46
C ASP A 213 14.62 2.21 -14.79
N PRO A 214 15.79 2.83 -14.56
CA PRO A 214 16.02 4.24 -14.84
C PRO A 214 15.82 4.59 -16.33
N ALA A 215 15.98 3.63 -17.25
CA ALA A 215 15.79 3.81 -18.68
C ALA A 215 14.32 3.76 -19.12
N PHE A 216 13.41 3.22 -18.29
CA PHE A 216 11.99 3.15 -18.63
C PHE A 216 11.35 4.54 -18.77
N LYS A 217 10.65 4.75 -19.90
CA LYS A 217 9.94 5.99 -20.25
C LYS A 217 8.58 5.68 -20.85
N THR A 218 7.55 6.32 -20.33
CA THR A 218 6.22 6.40 -20.94
C THR A 218 6.24 7.27 -22.21
N GLY A 219 5.17 7.21 -23.01
CA GLY A 219 5.00 8.00 -24.24
C GLY A 219 4.84 7.16 -25.51
N THR A 220 4.93 5.82 -25.39
CA THR A 220 4.54 4.87 -26.44
C THR A 220 3.41 3.99 -25.92
N LEU A 221 2.57 3.47 -26.82
CA LEU A 221 1.46 2.58 -26.45
C LEU A 221 1.94 1.40 -25.59
N GLU A 222 3.05 0.79 -25.99
CA GLU A 222 3.64 -0.37 -25.30
C GLU A 222 4.11 -0.01 -23.89
N ASN A 223 4.86 1.09 -23.73
CA ASN A 223 5.39 1.47 -22.42
C ASN A 223 4.29 2.01 -21.51
N ASP A 224 3.31 2.72 -22.04
CA ASP A 224 2.15 3.17 -21.26
C ASP A 224 1.32 1.98 -20.77
N GLN A 225 1.18 0.91 -21.57
CA GLN A 225 0.59 -0.35 -21.11
C GLN A 225 1.43 -1.07 -20.06
N LYS A 226 2.77 -1.05 -20.17
CA LYS A 226 3.67 -1.58 -19.12
C LYS A 226 3.50 -0.85 -17.80
N LEU A 227 3.39 0.48 -17.81
CA LEU A 227 3.09 1.25 -16.62
C LEU A 227 1.72 0.87 -16.06
N LEU A 228 0.67 0.90 -16.90
CA LEU A 228 -0.70 0.60 -16.47
C LEU A 228 -0.81 -0.81 -15.86
N ARG A 229 -0.14 -1.80 -16.46
CA ARG A 229 -0.08 -3.18 -15.95
C ARG A 229 0.54 -3.22 -14.56
N SER A 230 1.67 -2.54 -14.39
CA SER A 230 2.38 -2.50 -13.12
C SER A 230 1.51 -1.84 -12.04
N LEU A 231 0.89 -0.69 -12.34
CA LEU A 231 -0.05 -0.03 -11.42
C LEU A 231 -1.23 -0.93 -11.00
N ILE A 232 -1.79 -1.71 -11.94
CA ILE A 232 -2.85 -2.68 -11.63
C ILE A 232 -2.33 -3.79 -10.70
N VAL A 233 -1.14 -4.32 -10.96
CA VAL A 233 -0.54 -5.36 -10.11
C VAL A 233 -0.32 -4.84 -8.70
N PHE A 234 0.25 -3.65 -8.53
CA PHE A 234 0.46 -3.10 -7.19
C PHE A 234 -0.86 -2.80 -6.46
N ALA A 235 -1.71 -1.96 -7.05
CA ALA A 235 -2.91 -1.49 -6.36
C ALA A 235 -3.99 -2.58 -6.18
N CYS A 236 -4.20 -3.42 -7.20
CA CYS A 236 -5.31 -4.36 -7.20
C CYS A 236 -4.90 -5.78 -6.78
N VAL A 237 -3.64 -6.18 -7.01
CA VAL A 237 -3.17 -7.54 -6.67
C VAL A 237 -2.39 -7.55 -5.36
N MET A 238 -1.35 -6.74 -5.23
CA MET A 238 -0.54 -6.73 -4.01
C MET A 238 -1.33 -6.14 -2.83
N GLU A 239 -1.64 -4.84 -2.89
CA GLU A 239 -2.41 -4.14 -1.86
C GLU A 239 -3.87 -4.60 -1.84
N GLY A 240 -4.46 -4.79 -3.02
CA GLY A 240 -5.88 -5.06 -3.18
C GLY A 240 -6.33 -6.51 -2.97
N LEU A 241 -5.43 -7.51 -3.03
CA LEU A 241 -5.77 -8.93 -2.93
C LEU A 241 -4.89 -9.69 -1.92
N PHE A 242 -3.56 -9.64 -2.06
CA PHE A 242 -2.64 -10.37 -1.17
C PHE A 242 -2.73 -9.85 0.26
N PHE A 243 -2.72 -8.52 0.45
CA PHE A 243 -2.79 -7.92 1.78
C PHE A 243 -4.12 -8.22 2.49
N TYR A 244 -5.25 -8.16 1.78
CA TYR A 244 -6.57 -8.44 2.35
C TYR A 244 -6.73 -9.86 2.91
N VAL A 245 -6.09 -10.85 2.29
CA VAL A 245 -6.01 -12.21 2.85
C VAL A 245 -5.19 -12.22 4.13
N GLY A 246 -4.03 -11.56 4.11
CA GLY A 246 -3.19 -11.41 5.29
C GLY A 246 -3.90 -10.71 6.46
N PHE A 247 -4.67 -9.65 6.19
CA PHE A 247 -5.46 -8.94 7.20
C PHE A 247 -6.51 -9.83 7.85
N THR A 248 -7.22 -10.61 7.03
CA THR A 248 -8.27 -11.52 7.51
C THR A 248 -7.71 -12.53 8.52
N GLN A 249 -6.49 -13.03 8.32
CA GLN A 249 -5.85 -13.98 9.23
C GLN A 249 -5.60 -13.38 10.63
N ILE A 250 -4.98 -12.20 10.70
CA ILE A 250 -4.64 -11.56 11.98
C ILE A 250 -5.89 -10.99 12.67
N LEU A 251 -6.79 -10.35 11.92
CA LEU A 251 -8.00 -9.76 12.48
C LEU A 251 -8.97 -10.81 13.01
N ALA A 252 -9.01 -12.00 12.41
CA ALA A 252 -9.80 -13.11 12.96
C ALA A 252 -9.25 -13.64 14.30
N MET A 253 -7.94 -13.55 14.55
CA MET A 253 -7.40 -13.79 15.90
C MET A 253 -7.78 -12.68 16.87
N GLY A 254 -7.72 -11.42 16.45
CA GLY A 254 -8.19 -10.28 17.25
C GLY A 254 -9.66 -10.41 17.68
N ARG A 255 -10.52 -10.90 16.77
CA ARG A 255 -11.93 -11.19 17.07
C ARG A 255 -12.12 -12.29 18.13
N GLN A 256 -11.11 -13.12 18.35
CA GLN A 256 -11.06 -14.15 19.39
C GLN A 256 -10.33 -13.66 20.65
N ASN A 257 -10.07 -12.34 20.76
CA ASN A 257 -9.32 -11.71 21.84
C ASN A 257 -7.87 -12.23 21.97
N LYS A 258 -7.28 -12.69 20.85
CA LYS A 258 -5.89 -13.14 20.74
C LYS A 258 -5.09 -12.13 19.92
N MET A 259 -3.84 -11.90 20.32
CA MET A 259 -2.92 -10.98 19.64
C MET A 259 -3.55 -9.59 19.38
N MET A 260 -4.11 -8.98 20.43
CA MET A 260 -4.92 -7.76 20.30
C MET A 260 -4.08 -6.55 19.89
N GLY A 261 -2.84 -6.43 20.37
CA GLY A 261 -1.93 -5.36 19.99
C GLY A 261 -1.51 -5.48 18.52
N ALA A 262 -1.23 -6.69 18.04
CA ALA A 262 -1.00 -6.92 16.61
C ALA A 262 -2.26 -6.67 15.78
N ALA A 263 -3.43 -7.15 16.23
CA ALA A 263 -4.69 -6.94 15.53
C ALA A 263 -5.08 -5.45 15.43
N GLU A 264 -4.83 -4.65 16.46
CA GLU A 264 -5.04 -3.21 16.43
C GLU A 264 -4.12 -2.52 15.42
N GLN A 265 -2.83 -2.86 15.38
CA GLN A 265 -1.91 -2.37 14.34
C GLN A 265 -2.40 -2.73 12.93
N TYR A 266 -2.88 -3.97 12.73
CA TYR A 266 -3.43 -4.40 11.44
C TYR A 266 -4.74 -3.68 11.07
N GLN A 267 -5.51 -3.16 12.03
CA GLN A 267 -6.67 -2.31 11.72
C GLN A 267 -6.24 -0.95 11.19
N TYR A 268 -5.17 -0.36 11.76
CA TYR A 268 -4.59 0.87 11.23
C TYR A 268 -4.05 0.67 9.82
N ILE A 269 -3.26 -0.40 9.61
CA ILE A 269 -2.73 -0.75 8.29
C ILE A 269 -3.85 -0.99 7.28
N LEU A 270 -4.89 -1.77 7.63
CA LEU A 270 -6.04 -2.01 6.74
C LEU A 270 -6.77 -0.71 6.35
N ARG A 271 -6.87 0.26 7.27
CA ARG A 271 -7.48 1.56 6.97
C ARG A 271 -6.65 2.33 5.95
N ASP A 272 -5.33 2.31 6.09
CA ASP A 272 -4.40 2.96 5.17
C ASP A 272 -4.43 2.23 3.80
N GLU A 273 -4.34 0.90 3.78
CA GLU A 273 -4.42 0.09 2.55
C GLU A 273 -5.73 0.24 1.78
N SER A 274 -6.84 0.44 2.49
CA SER A 274 -8.11 0.74 1.85
C SER A 274 -8.04 2.06 1.08
N MET A 275 -7.29 3.05 1.57
CA MET A 275 -7.02 4.30 0.87
C MET A 275 -6.05 4.11 -0.29
N HIS A 276 -4.98 3.33 -0.10
CA HIS A 276 -3.96 3.03 -1.12
C HIS A 276 -4.61 2.36 -2.34
N CYS A 277 -5.36 1.29 -2.09
CA CYS A 277 -6.11 0.55 -3.11
C CYS A 277 -7.10 1.47 -3.85
N ASN A 278 -7.84 2.31 -3.12
CA ASN A 278 -8.78 3.26 -3.72
C ASN A 278 -8.08 4.34 -4.56
N PHE A 279 -6.94 4.87 -4.12
CA PHE A 279 -6.13 5.79 -4.92
C PHE A 279 -5.62 5.13 -6.19
N GLY A 280 -5.08 3.92 -6.09
CA GLY A 280 -4.58 3.17 -7.23
C GLY A 280 -5.67 2.89 -8.27
N ILE A 281 -6.88 2.51 -7.83
CA ILE A 281 -8.04 2.32 -8.71
C ILE A 281 -8.43 3.62 -9.42
N ASP A 282 -8.50 4.74 -8.70
CA ASP A 282 -8.81 6.04 -9.30
C ASP A 282 -7.73 6.46 -10.30
N LEU A 283 -6.45 6.23 -9.98
CA LEU A 283 -5.32 6.50 -10.86
C LEU A 283 -5.38 5.66 -12.15
N ILE A 284 -5.62 4.35 -12.03
CA ILE A 284 -5.78 3.42 -13.15
C ILE A 284 -6.94 3.86 -14.05
N ASN A 285 -8.10 4.16 -13.47
CA ASN A 285 -9.28 4.59 -14.21
C ASN A 285 -9.06 5.96 -14.88
N GLN A 286 -8.37 6.89 -14.21
CA GLN A 286 -8.02 8.19 -14.79
C GLN A 286 -7.04 8.04 -15.96
N ILE A 287 -6.03 7.16 -15.85
CA ILE A 287 -5.11 6.85 -16.96
C ILE A 287 -5.88 6.29 -18.15
N LYS A 288 -6.76 5.32 -17.93
CA LYS A 288 -7.62 4.75 -18.99
C LYS A 288 -8.53 5.79 -19.63
N LEU A 289 -9.10 6.69 -18.83
CA LEU A 289 -9.98 7.76 -19.31
C LEU A 289 -9.22 8.74 -20.22
N GLU A 290 -8.01 9.12 -19.83
CA GLU A 290 -7.16 10.05 -20.60
C GLU A 290 -6.47 9.37 -21.80
N ASN A 291 -6.35 8.04 -21.77
CA ASN A 291 -5.63 7.23 -22.76
C ASN A 291 -6.44 5.97 -23.13
N PRO A 292 -7.62 6.12 -23.77
CA PRO A 292 -8.53 4.99 -24.03
C PRO A 292 -7.90 3.90 -24.92
N GLN A 293 -6.91 4.25 -25.73
CA GLN A 293 -6.16 3.31 -26.57
C GLN A 293 -5.39 2.25 -25.76
N LEU A 294 -5.10 2.48 -24.48
CA LEU A 294 -4.39 1.51 -23.63
C LEU A 294 -5.28 0.31 -23.25
N TRP A 295 -6.59 0.50 -23.17
CA TRP A 295 -7.55 -0.46 -22.61
C TRP A 295 -8.15 -1.40 -23.66
N THR A 296 -7.30 -2.02 -24.47
CA THR A 296 -7.69 -2.91 -25.56
C THR A 296 -8.21 -4.26 -25.03
N SER A 297 -8.95 -5.02 -25.85
CA SER A 297 -9.39 -6.37 -25.48
C SER A 297 -8.21 -7.28 -25.14
N ALA A 298 -7.11 -7.20 -25.88
CA ALA A 298 -5.91 -7.99 -25.61
C ALA A 298 -5.30 -7.64 -24.25
N PHE A 299 -5.25 -6.36 -23.89
CA PHE A 299 -4.75 -5.94 -22.58
C PHE A 299 -5.69 -6.38 -21.45
N LYS A 300 -7.01 -6.33 -21.64
CA LYS A 300 -7.97 -6.86 -20.67
C LYS A 300 -7.77 -8.34 -20.39
N GLU A 301 -7.59 -9.16 -21.43
CA GLU A 301 -7.32 -10.60 -21.26
C GLU A 301 -5.99 -10.84 -20.54
N GLU A 302 -4.96 -10.06 -20.84
CA GLU A 302 -3.69 -10.12 -20.12
C GLU A 302 -3.87 -9.83 -18.62
N ILE A 303 -4.60 -8.76 -18.26
CA ILE A 303 -4.89 -8.44 -16.86
C ILE A 303 -5.71 -9.55 -16.20
N ARG A 304 -6.67 -10.17 -16.89
CA ARG A 304 -7.42 -11.33 -16.37
C ARG A 304 -6.50 -12.50 -16.04
N SER A 305 -5.56 -12.84 -16.92
CA SER A 305 -4.57 -13.90 -16.65
C SER A 305 -3.66 -13.58 -15.46
N ILE A 306 -3.30 -12.31 -15.26
CA ILE A 306 -2.55 -11.86 -14.08
C ILE A 306 -3.35 -12.10 -12.80
N PHE A 307 -4.65 -11.74 -12.78
CA PHE A 307 -5.52 -12.01 -11.63
C PHE A 307 -5.70 -13.51 -11.37
N GLU A 308 -5.86 -14.33 -12.42
CA GLU A 308 -5.94 -15.79 -12.29
C GLU A 308 -4.69 -16.34 -11.59
N LYS A 309 -3.50 -15.91 -12.03
CA LYS A 309 -2.25 -16.35 -11.43
C LYS A 309 -2.10 -15.87 -9.98
N ALA A 310 -2.49 -14.64 -9.71
CA ALA A 310 -2.47 -14.08 -8.36
C ALA A 310 -3.38 -14.84 -7.40
N VAL A 311 -4.62 -15.17 -7.82
CA VAL A 311 -5.54 -15.98 -7.01
C VAL A 311 -4.99 -17.36 -6.74
N GLU A 312 -4.34 -18.00 -7.72
CA GLU A 312 -3.66 -19.29 -7.53
C GLU A 312 -2.53 -19.20 -6.49
N LEU A 313 -1.67 -18.18 -6.61
CA LEU A 313 -0.56 -17.93 -5.69
C LEU A 313 -1.05 -17.70 -4.25
N GLU A 314 -2.03 -16.83 -4.08
CA GLU A 314 -2.54 -16.48 -2.75
C GLU A 314 -3.31 -17.64 -2.12
N TYR A 315 -3.97 -18.47 -2.93
CA TYR A 315 -4.59 -19.69 -2.42
C TYR A 315 -3.53 -20.71 -1.94
N ARG A 316 -2.42 -20.90 -2.66
CA ARG A 316 -1.30 -21.73 -2.21
C ARG A 316 -0.68 -21.20 -0.91
N TYR A 317 -0.55 -19.89 -0.78
CA TYR A 317 -0.12 -19.24 0.47
C TYR A 317 -1.11 -19.48 1.61
N ALA A 318 -2.42 -19.39 1.37
CA ALA A 318 -3.44 -19.69 2.38
C ALA A 318 -3.39 -21.16 2.85
N GLU A 319 -3.18 -22.12 1.94
CA GLU A 319 -3.01 -23.54 2.28
C GLU A 319 -1.74 -23.80 3.11
N ASP A 320 -0.62 -23.18 2.75
CA ASP A 320 0.64 -23.29 3.51
C ASP A 320 0.55 -22.62 4.89
N THR A 321 -0.20 -21.53 4.99
CA THR A 321 -0.38 -20.79 6.25
C THR A 321 -1.35 -21.51 7.19
N MET A 322 -2.32 -22.27 6.66
CA MET A 322 -3.38 -22.94 7.42
C MET A 322 -3.61 -24.40 6.98
N PRO A 323 -2.62 -25.31 7.12
CA PRO A 323 -2.72 -26.68 6.63
C PRO A 323 -3.86 -27.49 7.25
N ARG A 324 -4.25 -27.16 8.50
CA ARG A 324 -5.36 -27.80 9.24
C ARG A 324 -6.51 -26.83 9.54
N GLY A 325 -6.37 -25.55 9.19
CA GLY A 325 -7.23 -24.48 9.68
C GLY A 325 -7.08 -24.21 11.19
N VAL A 326 -7.69 -23.12 11.64
CA VAL A 326 -7.86 -22.76 13.05
C VAL A 326 -9.31 -22.35 13.28
N LEU A 327 -9.71 -22.06 14.54
CA LEU A 327 -11.08 -21.68 14.83
C LEU A 327 -11.50 -20.46 13.99
N GLY A 328 -12.54 -20.64 13.16
CA GLY A 328 -13.08 -19.60 12.29
C GLY A 328 -12.30 -19.33 10.99
N LEU A 329 -11.21 -20.05 10.71
CA LEU A 329 -10.39 -19.88 9.50
C LEU A 329 -9.98 -21.23 8.89
N ASN A 330 -10.21 -21.41 7.59
CA ASN A 330 -9.67 -22.55 6.83
C ASN A 330 -9.46 -22.17 5.36
N ALA A 331 -8.60 -22.92 4.67
CA ALA A 331 -8.25 -22.65 3.27
C ALA A 331 -9.47 -22.59 2.32
N PRO A 332 -10.49 -23.47 2.40
CA PRO A 332 -11.71 -23.34 1.59
C PRO A 332 -12.44 -22.00 1.74
N MET A 333 -12.60 -21.49 2.97
CA MET A 333 -13.20 -20.15 3.20
C MET A 333 -12.35 -19.05 2.55
N PHE A 334 -11.02 -19.14 2.66
CA PHE A 334 -10.12 -18.18 2.00
C PHE A 334 -10.22 -18.23 0.48
N LYS A 335 -10.46 -19.39 -0.13
CA LYS A 335 -10.67 -19.50 -1.57
C LYS A 335 -11.87 -18.68 -2.03
N SER A 336 -12.99 -18.77 -1.34
CA SER A 336 -14.18 -17.98 -1.66
C SER A 336 -13.97 -16.50 -1.41
N TYR A 337 -13.34 -16.14 -0.28
CA TYR A 337 -13.00 -14.74 0.01
C TYR A 337 -12.07 -14.13 -1.06
N LEU A 338 -11.04 -14.88 -1.47
CA LEU A 338 -10.10 -14.48 -2.52
C LEU A 338 -10.80 -14.16 -3.82
N ARG A 339 -11.68 -15.06 -4.27
CA ARG A 339 -12.42 -14.88 -5.51
C ARG A 339 -13.43 -13.73 -5.41
N PHE A 340 -14.08 -13.57 -4.26
CA PHE A 340 -14.94 -12.43 -3.97
C PHE A 340 -14.19 -11.10 -4.09
N ILE A 341 -13.02 -10.96 -3.44
CA ILE A 341 -12.19 -9.75 -3.52
C ILE A 341 -11.65 -9.56 -4.94
N CYS A 342 -11.17 -10.62 -5.61
CA CYS A 342 -10.72 -10.55 -7.00
C CYS A 342 -11.79 -9.99 -7.92
N ASN A 343 -13.03 -10.48 -7.82
CA ASN A 343 -14.16 -9.95 -8.58
C ASN A 343 -14.38 -8.46 -8.32
N ARG A 344 -14.33 -8.05 -7.05
CA ARG A 344 -14.48 -6.64 -6.66
C ARG A 344 -13.41 -5.77 -7.34
N ARG A 345 -12.13 -6.18 -7.28
CA ARG A 345 -11.02 -5.44 -7.92
C ARG A 345 -11.17 -5.36 -9.43
N CYS A 346 -11.51 -6.48 -10.08
CA CYS A 346 -11.78 -6.52 -11.52
C CYS A 346 -12.88 -5.54 -11.93
N MET A 347 -14.03 -5.56 -11.23
CA MET A 347 -15.14 -4.65 -11.52
C MET A 347 -14.78 -3.18 -11.29
N GLN A 348 -14.03 -2.87 -10.24
CA GLN A 348 -13.58 -1.50 -9.93
C GLN A 348 -12.70 -0.89 -11.03
N ILE A 349 -11.97 -1.72 -11.79
CA ILE A 349 -11.18 -1.29 -12.96
C ILE A 349 -11.86 -1.59 -14.30
N GLY A 350 -13.15 -1.93 -14.30
CA GLY A 350 -13.93 -2.13 -15.53
C GLY A 350 -13.60 -3.41 -16.31
N LEU A 351 -13.22 -4.47 -15.60
CA LEU A 351 -13.25 -5.86 -16.08
C LEU A 351 -14.51 -6.56 -15.57
N ASP A 352 -14.96 -7.58 -16.30
CA ASP A 352 -16.04 -8.45 -15.82
C ASP A 352 -15.57 -9.31 -14.65
N ALA A 353 -16.50 -9.64 -13.75
CA ALA A 353 -16.25 -10.60 -12.68
C ALA A 353 -15.72 -11.93 -13.25
N MET A 354 -14.73 -12.51 -12.60
CA MET A 354 -14.03 -13.71 -13.06
C MET A 354 -14.63 -14.99 -12.49
N TYR A 355 -15.18 -14.92 -11.28
CA TYR A 355 -15.69 -16.06 -10.55
C TYR A 355 -17.18 -15.88 -10.24
N PRO A 356 -18.10 -16.66 -10.85
CA PRO A 356 -19.52 -16.51 -10.61
C PRO A 356 -19.91 -16.99 -9.21
N ASN A 357 -20.91 -16.35 -8.60
CA ASN A 357 -21.58 -16.76 -7.36
C ASN A 357 -20.69 -16.87 -6.11
N GLU A 358 -19.60 -16.10 -6.04
CA GLU A 358 -18.77 -16.04 -4.83
C GLU A 358 -19.31 -14.98 -3.86
N GLU A 359 -19.61 -15.40 -2.63
CA GLU A 359 -20.05 -14.54 -1.53
C GLU A 359 -18.87 -14.24 -0.59
N ASN A 360 -18.99 -13.19 0.23
CA ASN A 360 -17.98 -12.89 1.26
C ASN A 360 -18.18 -13.79 2.50
N PRO A 361 -17.31 -14.79 2.77
CA PRO A 361 -17.43 -15.63 3.96
C PRO A 361 -17.02 -14.90 5.25
N PHE A 362 -16.43 -13.71 5.15
CA PHE A 362 -15.99 -12.87 6.26
C PHE A 362 -16.71 -11.51 6.21
N PRO A 363 -18.03 -11.45 6.48
CA PRO A 363 -18.80 -10.21 6.34
C PRO A 363 -18.30 -9.07 7.22
N TRP A 364 -17.57 -9.37 8.31
CA TRP A 364 -16.94 -8.40 9.19
C TRP A 364 -15.70 -7.70 8.60
N MET A 365 -15.20 -8.15 7.44
CA MET A 365 -14.16 -7.46 6.65
C MET A 365 -14.71 -6.46 5.61
N SER A 366 -16.04 -6.34 5.48
CA SER A 366 -16.68 -5.62 4.36
C SER A 366 -16.57 -4.11 4.43
#